data_AF-A0A529LVJ5-F1
#
_entry.id   AF-A0A529LVJ5-F1
#
_cell.length_a   1.000
_cell.length_b   1.000
_cell.length_c   1.000
_cell.angle_alpha   90.00
_cell.angle_beta   90.00
_cell.angle_gamma   90.00
#
_symmetry.space_group_name_H-M   'P 1'
#
loop_
_entity.id
_entity.type
_entity.pdbx_description
1 polymer ?
#
loop_
_entity_poly.entity_id
_entity_poly.type
_entity_poly.pdbx_seq_one_letter_code
_entity_poly.pdbx_strand_id
1 'polypeptide(L)'
;QEASERLIPFDIVPRILSGHEWRRLTQGIEQRVQALNAFLDDIYHRQEILRAGRVPRDLVARNEAFLPEMIGVKPPAGVYTHIIGVDIVRISENEFYVLEDNARTPSGVSYMLENRETMMQLFPELFQKIKVRPVENYPQLLRQSLAAVRPQSAKGAPTIAVLTPGSYNSAYFEHAFLADQMGVQLVEGQDLRVVDGHVAMRTTEGYKQIDVLYRR
;
A
#
# COMPACT_ATOMS: atom_id res chain seq x y z
N GLN A 1 8.75 18.28 -22.63
CA GLN A 1 8.27 19.27 -21.63
C GLN A 1 8.71 18.72 -20.29
N GLU A 2 9.72 19.35 -19.68
CA GLU A 2 10.26 18.95 -18.39
C GLU A 2 9.15 19.05 -17.34
N ALA A 3 8.78 17.92 -16.74
CA ALA A 3 8.05 17.91 -15.48
C ALA A 3 9.05 18.41 -14.42
N SER A 4 9.15 19.74 -14.27
CA SER A 4 9.85 20.33 -13.13
C SER A 4 9.21 19.77 -11.87
N GLU A 5 9.98 18.98 -11.10
CA GLU A 5 9.58 18.51 -9.78
C GLU A 5 9.18 19.72 -8.95
N ARG A 6 7.86 19.89 -8.78
CA ARG A 6 7.31 20.98 -7.99
C ARG A 6 7.42 20.56 -6.53
N LEU A 7 8.36 21.14 -5.81
CA LEU A 7 8.51 20.93 -4.37
C LEU A 7 7.19 21.24 -3.67
N ILE A 8 6.68 20.27 -2.91
CA ILE A 8 5.49 20.45 -2.07
C ILE A 8 5.92 21.29 -0.86
N PRO A 9 5.23 22.39 -0.53
CA PRO A 9 5.55 23.20 0.64
C PRO A 9 5.50 22.37 1.94
N PHE A 10 6.43 22.63 2.84
CA PHE A 10 6.54 21.97 4.14
C PHE A 10 6.21 22.95 5.27
N ASP A 11 5.28 22.56 6.16
CA ASP A 11 4.96 23.30 7.39
C ASP A 11 5.64 22.61 8.58
N ILE A 12 6.39 23.39 9.36
CA ILE A 12 7.14 22.93 10.53
C ILE A 12 6.26 22.66 11.76
N VAL A 13 5.00 23.12 11.77
CA VAL A 13 4.08 22.91 12.89
C VAL A 13 3.45 21.52 12.76
N PRO A 14 3.80 20.55 13.63
CA PRO A 14 3.35 19.17 13.45
C PRO A 14 1.86 19.04 13.77
N ARG A 15 1.19 18.15 13.03
CA ARG A 15 -0.15 17.67 13.40
C ARG A 15 -0.04 16.63 14.52
N ILE A 16 -0.29 17.05 15.75
CA ILE A 16 -0.23 16.17 16.92
C ILE A 16 -1.56 15.43 17.09
N LEU A 17 -1.49 14.11 17.24
CA LEU A 17 -2.59 13.25 17.69
C LEU A 17 -2.18 12.56 18.99
N SER A 18 -3.04 12.63 20.00
CA SER A 18 -2.85 11.94 21.27
C SER A 18 -2.91 10.42 21.08
N GLY A 19 -2.31 9.70 22.02
CA GLY A 19 -2.38 8.24 22.01
C GLY A 19 -3.81 7.69 22.14
N HIS A 20 -4.75 8.44 22.73
CA HIS A 20 -6.14 8.04 22.83
C HIS A 20 -6.87 8.18 21.49
N GLU A 21 -6.74 9.34 20.83
CA GLU A 21 -7.29 9.57 19.49
C GLU A 21 -6.74 8.54 18.50
N TRP A 22 -5.42 8.31 18.52
CA TRP A 22 -4.79 7.34 17.61
C TRP A 22 -5.31 5.91 17.84
N ARG A 23 -5.48 5.47 19.09
CA ARG A 23 -6.04 4.13 19.37
C ARG A 23 -7.43 3.96 18.79
N ARG A 24 -8.30 4.96 18.94
CA ARG A 24 -9.66 4.93 18.38
C ARG A 24 -9.63 4.93 16.84
N LEU A 25 -8.78 5.76 16.25
CA LEU A 25 -8.59 5.82 14.79
C LEU A 25 -8.10 4.48 14.24
N THR A 26 -7.05 3.89 14.81
CA THR A 26 -6.50 2.62 14.37
C THR A 26 -7.55 1.51 14.42
N GLN A 27 -8.33 1.39 15.50
CA GLN A 27 -9.40 0.39 15.59
C GLN A 27 -10.47 0.57 14.48
N GLY A 28 -10.86 1.81 14.20
CA GLY A 28 -11.83 2.11 13.14
C GLY A 28 -11.28 1.81 11.74
N ILE A 29 -10.01 2.16 11.49
CA ILE A 29 -9.32 1.87 10.23
C ILE A 29 -9.21 0.35 10.06
N GLU A 30 -8.71 -0.38 11.05
CA GLU A 30 -8.56 -1.84 11.00
C GLU A 30 -9.90 -2.53 10.71
N GLN A 31 -10.98 -2.13 11.40
CA GLN A 31 -12.32 -2.64 11.14
C GLN A 31 -12.75 -2.39 9.69
N ARG A 32 -12.56 -1.17 9.18
CA ARG A 32 -12.94 -0.79 7.81
C ARG A 32 -12.16 -1.59 6.77
N VAL A 33 -10.85 -1.74 6.95
CA VAL A 33 -9.98 -2.50 6.05
C VAL A 33 -10.37 -3.97 6.01
N GLN A 34 -10.70 -4.58 7.16
CA GLN A 34 -11.22 -5.95 7.21
C GLN A 34 -12.53 -6.10 6.44
N ALA A 35 -13.45 -5.14 6.59
CA ALA A 35 -14.72 -5.15 5.86
C ALA A 35 -14.52 -4.98 4.34
N LEU A 36 -13.61 -4.11 3.91
CA LEU A 36 -13.27 -3.92 2.49
C LEU A 36 -12.67 -5.19 1.87
N ASN A 37 -11.74 -5.83 2.58
CA ASN A 37 -11.14 -7.08 2.10
C ASN A 37 -12.18 -8.21 2.02
N ALA A 38 -13.06 -8.33 3.01
CA ALA A 38 -14.15 -9.30 3.00
C ALA A 38 -15.19 -9.00 1.90
N PHE A 39 -15.44 -7.72 1.61
CA PHE A 39 -16.29 -7.32 0.49
C PHE A 39 -15.71 -7.75 -0.85
N LEU A 40 -14.41 -7.53 -1.07
CA LEU A 40 -13.74 -7.99 -2.30
C LEU A 40 -13.78 -9.51 -2.45
N ASP A 41 -13.52 -10.26 -1.36
CA ASP A 41 -13.66 -11.73 -1.35
C ASP A 41 -15.09 -12.14 -1.73
N ASP A 42 -16.11 -11.54 -1.13
CA ASP A 42 -17.50 -11.88 -1.43
C ASP A 42 -17.88 -11.57 -2.88
N ILE A 43 -17.53 -10.39 -3.39
CA ILE A 43 -17.87 -9.94 -4.74
C ILE A 43 -17.27 -10.85 -5.82
N TYR A 44 -16.05 -11.34 -5.63
CA TYR A 44 -15.40 -12.27 -6.56
C TYR A 44 -15.75 -13.74 -6.32
N HIS A 45 -16.57 -14.07 -5.32
CA HIS A 45 -16.99 -15.43 -5.02
C HIS A 45 -18.51 -15.58 -4.90
N ARG A 46 -19.03 -15.64 -3.67
CA ARG A 46 -20.42 -16.04 -3.41
C ARG A 46 -21.43 -14.90 -3.64
N GLN A 47 -20.98 -13.65 -3.61
CA GLN A 47 -21.80 -12.46 -3.79
C GLN A 47 -22.99 -12.42 -2.83
N GLU A 48 -22.79 -12.85 -1.59
CA GLU A 48 -23.82 -12.90 -0.56
C GLU A 48 -24.37 -11.50 -0.24
N ILE A 49 -23.54 -10.45 -0.26
CA ILE A 49 -23.98 -9.07 -0.03
C ILE A 49 -24.94 -8.59 -1.13
N LEU A 50 -24.78 -9.09 -2.36
CA LEU A 50 -25.66 -8.80 -3.49
C LEU A 50 -26.95 -9.65 -3.41
N ARG A 51 -26.83 -10.93 -3.05
CA ARG A 51 -27.98 -11.83 -2.84
C ARG A 51 -28.87 -11.36 -1.70
N ALA A 52 -28.28 -10.81 -0.65
CA ALA A 52 -28.97 -10.22 0.49
C ALA A 52 -29.58 -8.82 0.19
N GLY A 53 -29.34 -8.27 -1.01
CA GLY A 53 -29.89 -6.97 -1.42
C GLY A 53 -29.30 -5.76 -0.67
N ARG A 54 -28.15 -5.91 -0.01
CA ARG A 54 -27.48 -4.82 0.73
C ARG A 54 -26.71 -3.89 -0.19
N VAL A 55 -26.13 -4.43 -1.27
CA VAL A 55 -25.51 -3.68 -2.35
C VAL A 55 -26.24 -4.01 -3.66
N PRO A 56 -26.70 -3.01 -4.45
CA PRO A 56 -27.32 -3.25 -5.75
C PRO A 56 -26.33 -3.90 -6.73
N ARG A 57 -26.78 -4.94 -7.43
CA ARG A 57 -25.97 -5.69 -8.42
C ARG A 57 -25.39 -4.79 -9.51
N ASP A 58 -26.19 -3.85 -10.00
CA ASP A 58 -25.79 -2.96 -11.09
C ASP A 58 -24.63 -2.04 -10.72
N LEU A 59 -24.45 -1.69 -9.43
CA LEU A 59 -23.31 -0.88 -8.98
C LEU A 59 -21.98 -1.61 -9.08
N VAL A 60 -22.01 -2.95 -9.11
CA VAL A 60 -20.81 -3.78 -9.26
C VAL A 60 -20.64 -4.19 -10.72
N ALA A 61 -21.66 -4.78 -11.33
CA ALA A 61 -21.58 -5.36 -12.67
C ALA A 61 -21.31 -4.33 -13.78
N ARG A 62 -21.69 -3.07 -13.59
CA ARG A 62 -21.43 -1.97 -14.54
C ARG A 62 -20.21 -1.12 -14.16
N ASN A 63 -19.50 -1.47 -13.09
CA ASN A 63 -18.35 -0.72 -12.65
C ASN A 63 -17.13 -1.14 -13.48
N GLU A 64 -16.47 -0.19 -14.14
CA GLU A 64 -15.26 -0.45 -14.93
C GLU A 64 -14.10 -1.02 -14.10
N ALA A 65 -14.10 -0.81 -12.78
CA ALA A 65 -13.10 -1.37 -11.88
C ALA A 65 -13.38 -2.83 -11.49
N PHE A 66 -14.56 -3.37 -11.80
CA PHE A 66 -14.85 -4.79 -11.59
C PHE A 66 -14.18 -5.63 -12.68
N LEU A 67 -13.41 -6.63 -12.28
CA LEU A 67 -12.66 -7.50 -13.19
C LEU A 67 -13.26 -8.92 -13.19
N PRO A 68 -14.04 -9.31 -14.21
CA PRO A 68 -14.61 -10.67 -14.29
C PRO A 68 -13.54 -11.78 -14.22
N GLU A 69 -12.31 -11.49 -14.65
CA GLU A 69 -11.16 -12.41 -14.60
C GLU A 69 -10.76 -12.79 -13.17
N MET A 70 -11.14 -11.99 -12.17
CA MET A 70 -10.87 -12.27 -10.77
C MET A 70 -11.94 -13.17 -10.11
N ILE A 71 -13.03 -13.51 -10.81
CA ILE A 71 -14.07 -14.38 -10.25
C ILE A 71 -13.49 -15.77 -9.95
N GLY A 72 -13.65 -16.22 -8.71
CA GLY A 72 -13.11 -17.50 -8.21
C GLY A 72 -11.61 -17.49 -7.95
N VAL A 73 -10.91 -16.37 -8.20
CA VAL A 73 -9.48 -16.23 -7.88
C VAL A 73 -9.35 -15.93 -6.39
N LYS A 74 -8.73 -16.87 -5.67
CA LYS A 74 -8.39 -16.71 -4.26
C LYS A 74 -6.93 -16.31 -4.10
N PRO A 75 -6.62 -15.06 -3.70
CA PRO A 75 -5.24 -14.64 -3.50
C PRO A 75 -4.61 -15.36 -2.30
N PRO A 76 -3.27 -15.46 -2.25
CA PRO A 76 -2.57 -15.93 -1.05
C PRO A 76 -3.06 -15.22 0.22
N ALA A 77 -3.21 -15.99 1.30
CA ALA A 77 -3.77 -15.52 2.57
C ALA A 77 -5.18 -14.88 2.51
N GLY A 78 -5.86 -14.90 1.37
CA GLY A 78 -7.17 -14.25 1.20
C GLY A 78 -7.10 -12.72 1.27
N VAL A 79 -5.94 -12.12 1.00
CA VAL A 79 -5.74 -10.67 1.04
C VAL A 79 -5.79 -10.09 -0.37
N TYR A 80 -6.77 -9.23 -0.63
CA TYR A 80 -6.91 -8.48 -1.88
C TYR A 80 -6.20 -7.12 -1.78
N THR A 81 -6.46 -6.39 -0.69
CA THR A 81 -5.93 -5.05 -0.47
C THR A 81 -4.82 -5.09 0.56
N HIS A 82 -3.58 -5.22 0.09
CA HIS A 82 -2.39 -5.36 0.94
C HIS A 82 -2.03 -4.05 1.65
N ILE A 83 -2.30 -2.92 0.98
CA ILE A 83 -1.99 -1.57 1.45
C ILE A 83 -3.19 -0.71 1.06
N ILE A 84 -3.63 0.13 1.98
CA ILE A 84 -4.76 1.02 1.79
C ILE A 84 -4.45 2.37 2.43
N GLY A 85 -4.69 3.44 1.68
CA GLY A 85 -4.75 4.80 2.23
C GLY A 85 -6.18 5.10 2.66
N VAL A 86 -6.38 5.64 3.85
CA VAL A 86 -7.71 6.08 4.31
C VAL A 86 -7.63 7.57 4.59
N ASP A 87 -8.34 8.36 3.78
CA ASP A 87 -8.32 9.81 3.89
C ASP A 87 -9.30 10.25 4.98
N ILE A 88 -8.78 10.88 6.03
CA ILE A 88 -9.54 11.20 7.24
C ILE A 88 -9.52 12.70 7.49
N VAL A 89 -10.70 13.26 7.75
CA VAL A 89 -10.87 14.61 8.26
C VAL A 89 -11.34 14.60 9.71
N ARG A 90 -10.90 15.59 10.48
CA ARG A 90 -11.37 15.86 11.85
C ARG A 90 -12.25 17.09 11.81
N ILE A 91 -13.51 16.96 12.21
CA ILE A 91 -14.47 18.09 12.22
C ILE A 91 -14.67 18.70 13.61
N SER A 92 -14.37 17.94 14.66
CA SER A 92 -14.39 18.42 16.05
C SER A 92 -13.42 17.60 16.91
N GLU A 93 -13.39 17.84 18.23
CA GLU A 93 -12.39 17.22 19.11
C GLU A 93 -12.38 15.68 19.01
N ASN A 94 -13.53 15.01 18.91
CA ASN A 94 -13.58 13.55 18.93
C ASN A 94 -14.30 12.95 17.71
N GLU A 95 -14.41 13.73 16.64
CA GLU A 95 -15.15 13.36 15.43
C GLU A 95 -14.24 13.34 14.22
N PHE A 96 -14.10 12.14 13.67
CA PHE A 96 -13.31 11.84 12.48
C PHE A 96 -14.21 11.18 11.43
N TYR A 97 -14.04 11.57 10.18
CA TYR A 97 -14.79 11.05 9.04
C TYR A 97 -13.83 10.58 7.96
N VAL A 98 -14.15 9.42 7.36
CA VAL A 98 -13.47 8.94 6.15
C VAL A 98 -14.05 9.67 4.96
N LEU A 99 -13.19 10.31 4.16
CA LEU A 99 -13.56 10.90 2.88
C LEU A 99 -13.45 9.88 1.74
N GLU A 100 -12.34 9.13 1.72
CA GLU A 100 -12.00 8.24 0.60
C GLU A 100 -11.15 7.04 1.08
N ASP A 101 -11.30 5.91 0.38
CA ASP A 101 -10.48 4.70 0.54
C ASP A 101 -9.64 4.47 -0.72
N ASN A 102 -8.32 4.59 -0.58
CA ASN A 102 -7.34 4.38 -1.64
C ASN A 102 -6.84 2.93 -1.63
N ALA A 103 -7.60 2.03 -2.26
CA ALA A 103 -7.35 0.58 -2.27
C ALA A 103 -6.63 0.05 -3.53
N ARG A 104 -6.13 0.94 -4.40
CA ARG A 104 -5.42 0.57 -5.65
C ARG A 104 -3.91 0.55 -5.43
N THR A 105 -3.26 1.70 -5.63
CA THR A 105 -1.83 1.89 -5.46
C THR A 105 -1.57 3.14 -4.62
N PRO A 106 -1.96 3.14 -3.33
CA PRO A 106 -1.80 4.31 -2.47
C PRO A 106 -0.33 4.74 -2.39
N SER A 107 -0.12 6.04 -2.39
CA SER A 107 1.19 6.69 -2.22
C SER A 107 1.14 7.68 -1.05
N GLY A 108 2.28 8.28 -0.70
CA GLY A 108 2.39 9.27 0.35
C GLY A 108 3.39 8.91 1.46
N VAL A 109 3.87 7.67 1.49
CA VAL A 109 4.66 7.15 2.61
C VAL A 109 6.09 7.70 2.61
N SER A 110 6.69 7.95 1.44
CA SER A 110 7.99 8.62 1.41
C SER A 110 7.91 9.99 2.07
N TYR A 111 6.88 10.79 1.77
CA TYR A 111 6.66 12.07 2.43
C TYR A 111 6.48 11.93 3.94
N MET A 112 5.75 10.93 4.43
CA MET A 112 5.62 10.67 5.88
C MET A 112 6.97 10.45 6.55
N LEU A 113 7.85 9.67 5.91
CA LEU A 113 9.18 9.33 6.42
C LEU A 113 10.11 10.54 6.37
N GLU A 114 10.22 11.19 5.22
CA GLU A 114 11.05 12.38 5.01
C GLU A 114 10.63 13.54 5.91
N ASN A 115 9.32 13.78 6.08
CA ASN A 115 8.81 14.81 6.99
C ASN A 115 9.21 14.51 8.44
N ARG A 116 9.21 13.24 8.86
CA ARG A 116 9.65 12.87 10.21
C ARG A 116 11.13 13.13 10.39
N GLU A 117 11.95 12.67 9.44
CA GLU A 117 13.40 12.84 9.49
C GLU A 117 13.77 14.32 9.52
N THR A 118 13.16 15.13 8.64
CA THR A 118 13.35 16.58 8.58
C THR A 118 13.02 17.24 9.92
N MET A 119 11.89 16.90 10.54
CA MET A 119 11.52 17.44 11.87
C MET A 119 12.52 17.04 12.96
N MET A 120 13.03 15.81 12.94
CA MET A 120 14.00 15.34 13.93
C MET A 120 15.36 16.05 13.79
N GLN A 121 15.76 16.40 12.57
CA GLN A 121 16.98 17.17 12.30
C GLN A 121 16.83 18.65 12.69
N LEU A 122 15.67 19.26 12.38
CA LEU A 122 15.43 20.68 12.65
C LEU A 122 15.15 20.99 14.13
N PHE A 123 14.44 20.10 14.84
CA PHE A 123 13.98 20.32 16.21
C PHE A 123 14.22 19.12 17.14
N PRO A 124 15.46 18.64 17.30
CA PRO A 124 15.76 17.45 18.11
C PRO A 124 15.28 17.57 19.56
N GLU A 125 15.32 18.76 20.14
CA GLU A 125 14.83 19.05 21.50
C GLU A 125 13.32 18.86 21.67
N LEU A 126 12.53 19.00 20.59
CA LEU A 126 11.09 18.74 20.61
C LEU A 126 10.82 17.25 20.83
N PHE A 127 11.58 16.39 20.16
CA PHE A 127 11.46 14.92 20.26
C PHE A 127 12.02 14.37 21.57
N GLN A 128 12.88 15.12 22.26
CA GLN A 128 13.29 14.80 23.63
C GLN A 128 12.17 15.09 24.65
N LYS A 129 11.37 16.14 24.41
CA LYS A 129 10.28 16.56 25.30
C LYS A 129 8.98 15.79 25.06
N ILE A 130 8.68 15.46 23.81
CA ILE A 130 7.44 14.80 23.41
C ILE A 130 7.75 13.36 23.00
N LYS A 131 7.05 12.40 23.59
CA LYS A 131 7.18 10.97 23.26
C LYS A 131 6.46 10.63 21.95
N VAL A 132 7.01 11.08 20.83
CA VAL A 132 6.51 10.78 19.48
C VAL A 132 6.83 9.32 19.15
N ARG A 133 5.88 8.60 18.54
CA ARG A 133 6.11 7.21 18.11
C ARG A 133 6.92 7.17 16.80
N PRO A 134 7.84 6.20 16.65
CA PRO A 134 8.62 6.02 15.43
C PRO A 134 7.73 5.62 14.25
N VAL A 135 8.20 5.94 13.04
CA VAL A 135 7.56 5.60 11.75
C VAL A 135 8.55 5.02 10.74
N GLU A 136 9.85 5.14 11.00
CA GLU A 136 10.97 4.73 10.16
C GLU A 136 11.00 3.23 9.85
N ASN A 137 10.31 2.41 10.64
CA ASN A 137 10.22 0.97 10.43
C ASN A 137 9.18 0.55 9.37
N TYR A 138 8.46 1.50 8.76
CA TYR A 138 7.43 1.20 7.76
C TYR A 138 7.94 0.32 6.61
N PRO A 139 9.09 0.60 5.95
CA PRO A 139 9.54 -0.23 4.83
C PRO A 139 9.79 -1.69 5.24
N GLN A 140 10.32 -1.93 6.42
CA GLN A 140 10.55 -3.30 6.92
C GLN A 140 9.23 -4.01 7.23
N LEU A 141 8.25 -3.31 7.81
CA LEU A 141 6.89 -3.84 8.02
C LEU A 141 6.19 -4.15 6.71
N LEU A 142 6.36 -3.30 5.69
CA LEU A 142 5.84 -3.53 4.35
C LEU A 142 6.47 -4.77 3.73
N ARG A 143 7.81 -4.91 3.76
CA ARG A 143 8.50 -6.11 3.27
C ARG A 143 8.01 -7.37 3.98
N GLN A 144 7.83 -7.33 5.31
CA GLN A 144 7.31 -8.46 6.08
C GLN A 144 5.88 -8.83 5.65
N SER A 145 5.02 -7.83 5.45
CA SER A 145 3.63 -8.03 5.01
C SER A 145 3.58 -8.65 3.61
N LEU A 146 4.41 -8.17 2.67
CA LEU A 146 4.55 -8.75 1.33
C LEU A 146 5.10 -10.18 1.39
N ALA A 147 6.08 -10.45 2.24
CA ALA A 147 6.63 -11.81 2.41
C ALA A 147 5.58 -12.79 2.98
N ALA A 148 4.68 -12.32 3.84
CA ALA A 148 3.64 -13.14 4.46
C ALA A 148 2.59 -13.65 3.46
N VAL A 149 2.41 -12.95 2.33
CA VAL A 149 1.49 -13.33 1.25
C VAL A 149 2.16 -14.09 0.10
N ARG A 150 3.34 -14.66 0.33
CA ARG A 150 4.02 -15.49 -0.67
C ARG A 150 3.13 -16.67 -1.12
N PRO A 151 3.21 -17.09 -2.40
CA PRO A 151 2.52 -18.29 -2.86
C PRO A 151 3.05 -19.54 -2.16
N GLN A 152 2.22 -20.58 -2.04
CA GLN A 152 2.61 -21.86 -1.41
C GLN A 152 3.74 -22.58 -2.15
N SER A 153 3.90 -22.31 -3.45
CA SER A 153 4.98 -22.86 -4.29
C SER A 153 6.35 -22.24 -3.99
N ALA A 154 6.41 -21.10 -3.29
CA ALA A 154 7.67 -20.43 -2.98
C ALA A 154 8.51 -21.28 -2.02
N LYS A 155 9.75 -21.59 -2.41
CA LYS A 155 10.72 -22.33 -1.60
C LYS A 155 11.66 -21.35 -0.89
N GLY A 156 11.77 -21.45 0.44
CA GLY A 156 12.65 -20.58 1.21
C GLY A 156 12.15 -19.13 1.31
N ALA A 157 13.04 -18.16 1.47
CA ALA A 157 12.67 -16.75 1.55
C ALA A 157 12.11 -16.27 0.20
N PRO A 158 10.94 -15.59 0.15
CA PRO A 158 10.34 -15.18 -1.12
C PRO A 158 11.18 -14.10 -1.80
N THR A 159 11.29 -14.19 -3.12
CA THR A 159 11.81 -13.11 -3.96
C THR A 159 10.72 -12.07 -4.15
N ILE A 160 10.97 -10.86 -3.65
CA ILE A 160 10.06 -9.71 -3.75
C ILE A 160 10.65 -8.68 -4.70
N ALA A 161 9.81 -8.06 -5.53
CA ALA A 161 10.19 -6.92 -6.38
C ALA A 161 9.09 -5.86 -6.40
N VAL A 162 9.46 -4.61 -6.67
CA VAL A 162 8.55 -3.48 -6.90
C VAL A 162 8.45 -3.25 -8.40
N LEU A 163 7.25 -3.42 -8.97
CA LEU A 163 6.99 -3.08 -10.37
C LEU A 163 6.62 -1.61 -10.47
N THR A 164 7.37 -0.86 -11.28
CA THR A 164 7.13 0.56 -11.54
C THR A 164 6.86 0.80 -13.03
N PRO A 165 6.03 1.80 -13.40
CA PRO A 165 5.87 2.26 -14.79
C PRO A 165 7.07 3.07 -15.31
N GLY A 166 8.07 3.33 -14.47
CA GLY A 166 9.31 4.02 -14.85
C GLY A 166 9.36 5.49 -14.45
N SER A 167 10.45 6.16 -14.84
CA SER A 167 10.84 7.49 -14.34
C SER A 167 9.91 8.64 -14.71
N TYR A 168 9.05 8.47 -15.71
CA TYR A 168 8.08 9.47 -16.12
C TYR A 168 6.81 9.51 -15.25
N ASN A 169 6.69 8.60 -14.28
CA ASN A 169 5.60 8.62 -13.31
C ASN A 169 5.93 9.55 -12.13
N SER A 170 4.96 10.37 -11.72
CA SER A 170 5.14 11.35 -10.65
C SER A 170 5.49 10.75 -9.28
N ALA A 171 5.14 9.49 -9.04
CA ALA A 171 5.47 8.76 -7.81
C ALA A 171 6.73 7.89 -7.93
N TYR A 172 7.48 7.96 -9.05
CA TYR A 172 8.66 7.13 -9.28
C TYR A 172 9.70 7.21 -8.15
N PHE A 173 9.92 8.42 -7.61
CA PHE A 173 10.79 8.61 -6.45
C PHE A 173 10.37 7.72 -5.27
N GLU A 174 9.07 7.69 -4.92
CA GLU A 174 8.58 6.85 -3.84
C GLU A 174 8.75 5.36 -4.14
N HIS A 175 8.58 4.94 -5.40
CA HIS A 175 8.75 3.54 -5.80
C HIS A 175 10.20 3.09 -5.61
N ALA A 176 11.15 3.90 -6.10
CA ALA A 176 12.58 3.65 -5.96
C ALA A 176 13.03 3.70 -4.50
N PHE A 177 12.57 4.71 -3.75
CA PHE A 177 12.84 4.86 -2.33
C PHE A 177 12.36 3.64 -1.53
N LEU A 178 11.12 3.19 -1.72
CA LEU A 178 10.60 2.03 -1.01
C LEU A 178 11.30 0.74 -1.42
N ALA A 179 11.65 0.56 -2.71
CA ALA A 179 12.41 -0.61 -3.16
C ALA A 179 13.78 -0.68 -2.48
N ASP A 180 14.49 0.45 -2.42
CA ASP A 180 15.79 0.57 -1.75
C ASP A 180 15.68 0.30 -0.24
N GLN A 181 14.77 0.98 0.46
CA GLN A 181 14.56 0.82 1.91
C GLN A 181 14.10 -0.59 2.31
N MET A 182 13.35 -1.26 1.43
CA MET A 182 13.00 -2.67 1.60
C MET A 182 14.15 -3.62 1.24
N GLY A 183 15.16 -3.18 0.50
CA GLY A 183 16.21 -4.05 -0.05
C GLY A 183 15.64 -5.06 -1.06
N VAL A 184 14.79 -4.60 -1.98
CA VAL A 184 14.19 -5.40 -3.06
C VAL A 184 14.49 -4.77 -4.42
N GLN A 185 14.32 -5.55 -5.49
CA GLN A 185 14.56 -5.04 -6.84
C GLN A 185 13.43 -4.10 -7.28
N LEU A 186 13.79 -2.96 -7.87
CA LEU A 186 12.89 -2.11 -8.65
C LEU A 186 12.96 -2.58 -10.10
N VAL A 187 11.82 -2.94 -10.68
CA VAL A 187 11.74 -3.52 -12.03
C VAL A 187 10.68 -2.81 -12.87
N GLU A 188 10.93 -2.70 -14.16
CA GLU A 188 9.95 -2.25 -15.14
C GLU A 188 9.36 -3.44 -15.92
N GLY A 189 8.27 -3.22 -16.67
CA GLY A 189 7.62 -4.30 -17.42
C GLY A 189 8.54 -5.01 -18.42
N GLN A 190 9.51 -4.30 -18.99
CA GLN A 190 10.50 -4.85 -19.94
C GLN A 190 11.53 -5.78 -19.29
N ASP A 191 11.70 -5.69 -17.97
CA ASP A 191 12.60 -6.57 -17.21
C ASP A 191 11.94 -7.91 -16.89
N LEU A 192 10.61 -8.01 -17.09
CA LEU A 192 9.79 -9.15 -16.70
C LEU A 192 9.43 -10.04 -17.90
N ARG A 193 9.40 -11.35 -17.65
CA ARG A 193 8.79 -12.34 -18.53
C ARG A 193 8.04 -13.38 -17.72
N VAL A 194 7.07 -14.03 -18.37
CA VAL A 194 6.49 -15.27 -17.86
C VAL A 194 7.36 -16.44 -18.34
N VAL A 195 7.89 -17.21 -17.40
CA VAL A 195 8.71 -18.41 -17.62
C VAL A 195 8.10 -19.54 -16.82
N ASP A 196 7.73 -20.64 -17.47
CA ASP A 196 7.12 -21.83 -16.85
C ASP A 196 5.95 -21.50 -15.91
N GLY A 197 5.09 -20.57 -16.34
CA GLY A 197 3.90 -20.13 -15.59
C GLY A 197 4.17 -19.17 -14.43
N HIS A 198 5.42 -18.72 -14.24
CA HIS A 198 5.81 -17.80 -13.18
C HIS A 198 6.33 -16.48 -13.76
N VAL A 199 6.12 -15.37 -13.04
CA VAL A 199 6.76 -14.10 -13.38
C VAL A 199 8.23 -14.17 -12.95
N ALA A 200 9.13 -13.82 -13.85
CA ALA A 200 10.57 -13.81 -13.61
C ALA A 200 11.19 -12.50 -14.12
N MET A 201 12.15 -11.97 -13.36
CA MET A 201 12.96 -10.83 -13.77
C MET A 201 14.24 -11.28 -14.47
N ARG A 202 14.67 -10.53 -15.47
CA ARG A 202 15.95 -10.74 -16.15
C ARG A 202 17.12 -10.34 -15.25
N THR A 203 18.11 -11.21 -15.15
CA THR A 203 19.41 -10.94 -14.51
C THR A 203 20.54 -11.26 -15.49
N THR A 204 21.78 -10.99 -15.10
CA THR A 204 22.98 -11.36 -15.87
C THR A 204 23.18 -12.88 -15.96
N GLU A 205 22.66 -13.64 -14.99
CA GLU A 205 22.79 -15.10 -14.90
C GLU A 205 21.60 -15.85 -15.51
N GLY A 206 20.55 -15.14 -15.92
CA GLY A 206 19.34 -15.72 -16.48
C GLY A 206 18.07 -15.08 -15.91
N TYR A 207 16.94 -15.78 -16.03
CA TYR A 207 15.68 -15.31 -15.43
C TYR A 207 15.56 -15.82 -13.99
N LYS A 208 15.30 -14.91 -13.06
CA LYS A 208 15.04 -15.22 -11.65
C LYS A 208 13.56 -15.05 -11.35
N GLN A 209 12.91 -16.12 -10.89
CA GLN A 209 11.51 -16.09 -10.48
C GLN A 209 11.26 -15.05 -9.37
N ILE A 210 10.14 -14.36 -9.47
CA ILE A 210 9.61 -13.44 -8.47
C ILE A 210 8.37 -14.10 -7.83
N ASP A 211 8.36 -14.18 -6.51
CA ASP A 211 7.26 -14.80 -5.76
C ASP A 211 6.18 -13.78 -5.39
N VAL A 212 6.57 -12.52 -5.15
CA VAL A 212 5.66 -11.42 -4.81
C VAL A 212 6.06 -10.17 -5.58
N LEU A 213 5.14 -9.66 -6.40
CA LEU A 213 5.34 -8.44 -7.18
C LEU A 213 4.47 -7.32 -6.61
N TYR A 214 5.09 -6.35 -5.94
CA TYR A 214 4.41 -5.16 -5.46
C TYR A 214 4.25 -4.16 -6.61
N ARG A 215 3.06 -4.16 -7.23
CA ARG A 215 2.73 -3.29 -8.35
C ARG A 215 2.40 -1.87 -7.89
N ARG A 216 3.02 -0.87 -8.52
CA ARG A 216 2.81 0.56 -8.29
C ARG A 216 2.22 1.26 -9.51
#